data_AF-A0AAD8MG29-F1
#
_entry.id   AF-A0AAD8MG29-F1
#
_cell.length_a   1.000
_cell.length_b   1.000
_cell.length_c   1.000
_cell.angle_alpha   90.00
_cell.angle_beta   90.00
_cell.angle_gamma   90.00
#
_symmetry.space_group_name_H-M   'P 1'
#
loop_
_entity.id
_entity.type
_entity.pdbx_description
1 polymer ?
#
loop_
_entity_poly.entity_id
_entity_poly.type
_entity_poly.pdbx_seq_one_letter_code
_entity_poly.pdbx_strand_id
1 'polypeptide(L)'
;METRHEDAYKRRSHKSKVEDIEKPFQIPIQDKSTKWKLQLLKLILVIILLAVFITVLYSPTVCHPEHVSDSLSRPHFVNRWMRGGSDPRYVSHEKVNWDEISNALDGMPKRSEIRGVGLLNFNMTENDIWKQFLPNAKHIHLHLDHAEESVTWNTLYPEWIDEEQEDEVPSCPSLPKLEVPRKRLDLIIVKLPCRNEANWSRDVARLHLQLAAAGLAASAKGYHQVQLLFVTKCFPLPNLFSCKELVVRKGSAWLYKPNLNVLREKLQLPVGSCELSVPLKARDEDYSQNVNREAYATILHSADVYVCGAITAAQSIRMAGSTRDLVILVDETISEYHISGLELAGWKVRTIQRIRNPKAEKDAYNEWNYSKFRLWQLTDYDKIIFIDADLLILRNIDFLFGMPEISATGNNGTLFNSGVMVLWC
;
A
#
# COMPACT_ATOMS: atom_id res chain seq x y z
N MET A 1 -66.13 21.11 17.16
CA MET A 1 -65.82 20.04 16.21
C MET A 1 -64.38 19.64 16.46
N GLU A 2 -64.13 18.58 17.24
CA GLU A 2 -64.26 17.16 16.85
C GLU A 2 -63.19 16.80 15.81
N THR A 3 -62.07 16.18 16.25
CA THR A 3 -61.79 14.72 16.31
C THR A 3 -60.93 14.29 15.10
N ARG A 4 -59.98 13.34 15.15
CA ARG A 4 -59.51 12.38 16.17
C ARG A 4 -58.13 11.80 15.73
N HIS A 5 -57.35 11.25 16.68
CA HIS A 5 -56.39 10.10 16.63
C HIS A 5 -55.37 9.96 15.43
N GLU A 6 -54.19 9.35 15.57
CA GLU A 6 -53.56 8.59 16.67
C GLU A 6 -52.02 8.59 16.53
N ASP A 7 -51.30 8.56 17.67
CA ASP A 7 -50.11 7.77 18.04
C ASP A 7 -48.98 7.43 17.02
N ALA A 8 -47.70 7.28 17.38
CA ALA A 8 -47.00 7.12 18.67
C ALA A 8 -45.47 7.44 18.49
N TYR A 9 -44.55 7.45 19.46
CA TYR A 9 -44.58 7.09 20.90
C TYR A 9 -43.74 8.08 21.75
N LYS A 10 -42.89 7.60 22.68
CA LYS A 10 -42.03 8.40 23.59
C LYS A 10 -40.72 7.69 23.96
N ARG A 11 -39.71 8.47 24.39
CA ARG A 11 -38.84 8.16 25.54
C ARG A 11 -38.46 9.46 26.28
N ARG A 12 -38.55 9.46 27.63
CA ARG A 12 -38.03 10.53 28.51
C ARG A 12 -37.63 9.96 29.88
N SER A 13 -36.75 10.67 30.56
CA SER A 13 -36.05 10.31 31.81
C SER A 13 -36.66 10.95 33.07
N HIS A 14 -36.47 10.35 34.26
CA HIS A 14 -35.59 10.85 35.36
C HIS A 14 -36.00 10.47 36.82
N LYS A 15 -34.97 10.04 37.58
CA LYS A 15 -34.63 10.29 39.01
C LYS A 15 -35.69 10.64 40.09
N SER A 16 -35.67 9.85 41.17
CA SER A 16 -35.65 10.25 42.60
C SER A 16 -35.08 9.07 43.42
N LYS A 17 -34.04 9.18 44.26
CA LYS A 17 -33.84 9.78 45.62
C LYS A 17 -34.23 8.83 46.78
N VAL A 18 -33.48 8.92 47.89
CA VAL A 18 -33.15 7.85 48.89
C VAL A 18 -33.82 8.06 50.25
N GLU A 19 -34.08 6.99 51.01
CA GLU A 19 -34.00 6.97 52.49
C GLU A 19 -33.80 5.53 53.06
N ASP A 20 -33.13 5.43 54.23
CA ASP A 20 -32.62 4.19 54.86
C ASP A 20 -33.49 3.66 56.02
N ILE A 21 -33.53 2.32 56.25
CA ILE A 21 -33.82 1.68 57.56
C ILE A 21 -32.99 0.37 57.70
N GLU A 22 -32.45 0.09 58.90
CA GLU A 22 -31.53 -1.03 59.20
C GLU A 22 -32.17 -2.37 59.65
N LYS A 23 -31.59 -3.50 59.19
CA LYS A 23 -31.22 -4.77 59.92
C LYS A 23 -32.31 -5.57 60.72
N PRO A 24 -32.00 -6.79 61.24
CA PRO A 24 -31.45 -7.97 60.55
C PRO A 24 -32.17 -9.30 60.94
N PHE A 25 -32.08 -10.36 60.13
CA PHE A 25 -32.42 -11.74 60.59
C PHE A 25 -31.55 -12.84 59.95
N GLN A 26 -31.08 -13.78 60.78
CA GLN A 26 -30.42 -15.04 60.39
C GLN A 26 -31.39 -16.22 60.51
N ILE A 27 -31.44 -17.14 59.54
CA ILE A 27 -31.70 -18.59 59.75
C ILE A 27 -31.07 -19.43 58.59
N PRO A 28 -30.98 -20.78 58.62
CA PRO A 28 -29.68 -21.43 58.38
C PRO A 28 -29.65 -22.45 57.21
N ILE A 29 -28.48 -23.07 57.04
CA ILE A 29 -28.16 -24.09 56.04
C ILE A 29 -28.97 -25.38 56.24
N GLN A 30 -29.45 -25.98 55.15
CA GLN A 30 -29.72 -27.41 55.11
C GLN A 30 -29.07 -28.05 53.86
N ASP A 31 -28.09 -28.93 54.10
CA ASP A 31 -27.20 -29.51 53.10
C ASP A 31 -27.66 -30.92 52.70
N LYS A 32 -27.75 -31.21 51.39
CA LYS A 32 -28.04 -32.57 50.85
C LYS A 32 -27.88 -32.80 49.34
N SER A 33 -27.53 -31.82 48.49
CA SER A 33 -27.51 -31.98 47.01
C SER A 33 -26.13 -31.95 46.35
N THR A 34 -25.05 -31.82 47.11
CA THR A 34 -23.68 -31.56 46.61
C THR A 34 -22.93 -32.81 46.10
N LYS A 35 -23.24 -34.02 46.58
CA LYS A 35 -22.51 -35.25 46.20
C LYS A 35 -22.70 -35.69 44.75
N TRP A 36 -23.88 -35.49 44.15
CA TRP A 36 -24.17 -36.02 42.82
C TRP A 36 -23.51 -35.20 41.69
N LYS A 37 -23.49 -33.86 41.84
CA LYS A 37 -22.80 -32.96 40.90
C LYS A 37 -21.29 -33.21 40.83
N LEU A 38 -20.66 -33.54 41.96
CA LEU A 38 -19.22 -33.82 42.01
C LEU A 38 -18.84 -35.16 41.35
N GLN A 39 -19.72 -36.16 41.40
CA GLN A 39 -19.56 -37.44 40.69
C GLN A 39 -19.64 -37.24 39.17
N LEU A 40 -20.62 -36.46 38.69
CA LEU A 40 -20.79 -36.16 37.27
C LEU A 40 -19.59 -35.40 36.69
N LEU A 41 -19.05 -34.41 37.44
CA LEU A 41 -17.86 -33.65 37.03
C LEU A 41 -16.62 -34.56 36.88
N LYS A 42 -16.43 -35.52 37.79
CA LYS A 42 -15.33 -36.50 37.69
C LYS A 42 -15.48 -37.42 36.48
N LEU A 43 -16.69 -37.83 36.15
CA LEU A 43 -16.95 -38.66 34.95
C LEU A 43 -16.58 -37.91 33.67
N ILE A 44 -16.96 -36.63 33.56
CA ILE A 44 -16.61 -35.77 32.43
C ILE A 44 -15.10 -35.60 32.31
N LEU A 45 -14.39 -35.39 33.43
CA LEU A 45 -12.93 -35.25 33.43
C LEU A 45 -12.22 -36.52 32.92
N VAL A 46 -12.71 -37.70 33.29
CA VAL A 46 -12.18 -38.99 32.82
C VAL A 46 -12.42 -39.19 31.32
N ILE A 47 -13.58 -38.78 30.80
CA ILE A 47 -13.89 -38.84 29.36
C ILE A 47 -12.95 -37.92 28.56
N ILE A 48 -12.68 -36.71 29.06
CA ILE A 48 -11.74 -35.76 28.44
C ILE A 48 -10.32 -36.34 28.42
N LEU A 49 -9.85 -36.91 29.54
CA LEU A 49 -8.53 -37.56 29.62
C LEU A 49 -8.39 -38.75 28.66
N LEU A 50 -9.43 -39.57 28.51
CA LEU A 50 -9.47 -40.66 27.53
C LEU A 50 -9.44 -40.15 26.09
N ALA A 51 -10.18 -39.08 25.77
CA ALA A 51 -10.16 -38.47 24.44
C ALA A 51 -8.77 -37.91 24.08
N VAL A 52 -8.11 -37.21 25.02
CA VAL A 52 -6.74 -36.71 24.83
C VAL A 52 -5.76 -37.88 24.63
N PHE A 53 -5.86 -38.94 25.45
CA PHE A 53 -5.00 -40.12 25.33
C PHE A 53 -5.16 -40.84 23.97
N ILE A 54 -6.39 -40.98 23.47
CA ILE A 54 -6.66 -41.51 22.12
C ILE A 54 -6.07 -40.59 21.06
N THR A 55 -6.20 -39.26 21.20
CA THR A 55 -5.65 -38.30 20.22
C THR A 55 -4.11 -38.38 20.15
N VAL A 56 -3.44 -38.58 21.29
CA VAL A 56 -1.99 -38.79 21.35
C VAL A 56 -1.59 -40.13 20.71
N LEU A 57 -2.35 -41.21 20.94
CA LEU A 57 -2.07 -42.52 20.34
C LEU A 57 -2.30 -42.60 18.82
N TYR A 58 -3.17 -41.74 18.26
CA TYR A 58 -3.48 -41.69 16.83
C TYR A 58 -2.80 -40.56 16.07
N SER A 59 -1.90 -39.80 16.71
CA SER A 59 -1.10 -38.76 16.04
C SER A 59 0.03 -39.39 15.23
N PRO A 60 0.08 -39.22 13.89
CA PRO A 60 1.18 -39.75 13.08
C PRO A 60 2.48 -38.99 13.38
N THR A 61 3.58 -39.72 13.53
CA THR A 61 4.90 -39.15 13.82
C THR A 61 5.44 -38.34 12.63
N VAL A 62 5.42 -37.01 12.76
CA VAL A 62 6.17 -36.09 11.90
C VAL A 62 7.50 -35.79 12.58
N CYS A 63 8.59 -36.37 12.06
CA CYS A 63 9.94 -36.06 12.55
C CYS A 63 10.42 -34.71 12.01
N HIS A 64 10.89 -33.83 12.91
CA HIS A 64 11.84 -32.78 12.54
C HIS A 64 13.21 -33.39 12.24
N PRO A 65 13.95 -32.82 11.28
CA PRO A 65 15.40 -32.77 11.34
C PRO A 65 15.86 -31.30 11.43
N GLU A 66 16.56 -30.96 12.51
CA GLU A 66 17.36 -29.73 12.56
C GLU A 66 18.63 -29.83 11.70
N HIS A 67 19.29 -28.70 11.53
CA HIS A 67 20.49 -28.52 10.72
C HIS A 67 21.64 -29.47 11.05
N VAL A 68 22.25 -30.04 10.01
CA VAL A 68 23.67 -30.37 10.00
C VAL A 68 24.31 -29.65 8.81
N SER A 69 25.32 -28.84 9.10
CA SER A 69 26.18 -28.24 8.10
C SER A 69 27.25 -29.24 7.69
N ASP A 70 27.27 -29.67 6.43
CA ASP A 70 28.53 -30.01 5.79
C ASP A 70 28.52 -29.84 4.27
N SER A 71 29.71 -29.65 3.72
CA SER A 71 29.95 -29.36 2.31
C SER A 71 29.69 -30.56 1.39
N LEU A 72 29.09 -30.34 0.22
CA LEU A 72 29.44 -31.04 -1.03
C LEU A 72 28.86 -30.37 -2.29
N SER A 73 29.62 -30.45 -3.36
CA SER A 73 29.42 -29.77 -4.64
C SER A 73 28.26 -30.31 -5.49
N ARG A 74 27.65 -29.42 -6.29
CA ARG A 74 26.96 -29.62 -7.59
C ARG A 74 26.81 -31.08 -8.06
N PRO A 75 25.59 -31.49 -8.48
CA PRO A 75 25.20 -31.15 -9.86
C PRO A 75 23.71 -30.84 -10.09
N HIS A 76 23.10 -29.87 -9.40
CA HIS A 76 21.71 -29.47 -9.66
C HIS A 76 21.47 -28.64 -10.94
N PHE A 77 22.52 -28.29 -11.69
CA PHE A 77 22.41 -27.39 -12.87
C PHE A 77 21.71 -28.03 -14.08
N VAL A 78 21.73 -29.37 -14.20
CA VAL A 78 21.30 -30.06 -15.43
C VAL A 78 19.79 -30.37 -15.44
N ASN A 79 19.17 -30.63 -14.28
CA ASN A 79 17.76 -31.04 -14.21
C ASN A 79 16.74 -29.89 -14.22
N ARG A 80 17.16 -28.62 -14.02
CA ARG A 80 16.25 -27.46 -14.11
C ARG A 80 15.97 -27.04 -15.57
N TRP A 81 16.87 -27.35 -16.51
CA TRP A 81 16.72 -26.92 -17.90
C TRP A 81 15.66 -27.71 -18.68
N MET A 82 15.39 -28.97 -18.30
CA MET A 82 14.39 -29.83 -18.97
C MET A 82 12.97 -29.73 -18.37
N ARG A 83 12.74 -28.90 -17.35
CA ARG A 83 11.41 -28.62 -16.79
C ARG A 83 11.03 -27.14 -16.90
N GLY A 84 11.39 -26.51 -18.01
CA GLY A 84 10.97 -25.16 -18.39
C GLY A 84 9.50 -25.06 -18.78
N GLY A 85 8.60 -25.40 -17.86
CA GLY A 85 7.17 -25.16 -18.04
C GLY A 85 6.88 -23.65 -18.03
N SER A 86 6.07 -23.19 -18.99
CA SER A 86 5.53 -21.82 -18.94
C SER A 86 4.53 -21.73 -17.78
N ASP A 87 4.85 -20.97 -16.74
CA ASP A 87 3.90 -20.72 -15.65
C ASP A 87 2.68 -19.94 -16.23
N PRO A 88 1.45 -20.47 -16.11
CA PRO A 88 0.25 -19.86 -16.66
C PRO A 88 -0.08 -18.49 -16.04
N ARG A 89 0.56 -18.08 -14.93
CA ARG A 89 0.50 -16.71 -14.38
C ARG A 89 1.19 -15.69 -15.30
N TYR A 90 2.27 -16.06 -15.98
CA TYR A 90 3.06 -15.13 -16.80
C TYR A 90 2.58 -15.03 -18.26
N VAL A 91 1.83 -16.03 -18.75
CA VAL A 91 1.36 -16.08 -20.13
C VAL A 91 0.44 -14.90 -20.47
N SER A 92 0.82 -14.11 -21.48
CA SER A 92 0.00 -13.03 -22.03
C SER A 92 -0.59 -13.40 -23.38
N HIS A 93 -1.92 -13.48 -23.43
CA HIS A 93 -2.71 -13.74 -24.65
C HIS A 93 -2.94 -12.48 -25.50
N GLU A 94 -2.38 -11.33 -25.12
CA GLU A 94 -2.52 -10.10 -25.89
C GLU A 94 -1.83 -10.24 -27.25
N LYS A 95 -2.52 -9.88 -28.34
CA LYS A 95 -1.94 -9.86 -29.68
C LYS A 95 -1.24 -8.53 -29.90
N VAL A 96 0.02 -8.60 -30.31
CA VAL A 96 0.85 -7.43 -30.61
C VAL A 96 0.29 -6.72 -31.85
N ASN A 97 -0.29 -5.52 -31.67
CA ASN A 97 -0.73 -4.68 -32.78
C ASN A 97 0.44 -3.77 -33.23
N TRP A 98 1.02 -4.09 -34.39
CA TRP A 98 2.19 -3.41 -34.92
C TRP A 98 1.91 -1.96 -35.35
N ASP A 99 0.68 -1.65 -35.76
CA ASP A 99 0.28 -0.27 -36.10
C ASP A 99 0.19 0.60 -34.83
N GLU A 100 -0.39 0.07 -33.75
CA GLU A 100 -0.39 0.74 -32.43
C GLU A 100 1.04 1.02 -31.94
N ILE A 101 1.92 0.04 -32.08
CA ILE A 101 3.34 0.13 -31.67
C ILE A 101 4.11 1.13 -32.52
N SER A 102 3.93 1.11 -33.85
CA SER A 102 4.56 2.10 -34.75
C SER A 102 4.15 3.51 -34.33
N ASN A 103 2.85 3.76 -34.20
CA ASN A 103 2.30 5.05 -33.79
C ASN A 103 2.73 5.47 -32.37
N ALA A 104 3.01 4.53 -31.47
CA ALA A 104 3.55 4.84 -30.14
C ALA A 104 5.05 5.20 -30.18
N LEU A 105 5.82 4.56 -31.05
CA LEU A 105 7.26 4.80 -31.19
C LEU A 105 7.57 6.06 -32.03
N ASP A 106 6.62 6.54 -32.83
CA ASP A 106 6.74 7.83 -33.55
C ASP A 106 6.74 9.05 -32.61
N GLY A 107 6.35 8.89 -31.35
CA GLY A 107 6.51 9.90 -30.30
C GLY A 107 7.93 10.02 -29.72
N MET A 108 8.91 9.26 -30.22
CA MET A 108 10.29 9.27 -29.74
C MET A 108 11.22 10.17 -30.58
N PRO A 109 12.33 10.67 -30.01
CA PRO A 109 13.48 11.08 -30.82
C PRO A 109 13.94 9.91 -31.72
N LYS A 110 14.54 10.24 -32.87
CA LYS A 110 14.62 9.40 -34.07
C LYS A 110 14.90 7.92 -33.76
N ARG A 111 14.08 7.01 -34.31
CA ARG A 111 14.23 5.53 -34.19
C ARG A 111 15.65 5.00 -34.46
N SER A 112 16.48 5.75 -35.20
CA SER A 112 17.91 5.48 -35.44
C SER A 112 18.82 5.56 -34.20
N GLU A 113 18.35 6.14 -33.10
CA GLU A 113 19.11 6.31 -31.85
C GLU A 113 18.98 5.10 -30.91
N ILE A 114 17.96 4.24 -31.11
CA ILE A 114 17.75 3.00 -30.34
C ILE A 114 18.78 1.96 -30.79
N ARG A 115 19.72 1.62 -29.90
CA ARG A 115 20.83 0.68 -30.16
C ARG A 115 20.67 -0.65 -29.42
N GLY A 116 19.99 -0.65 -28.27
CA GLY A 116 19.73 -1.83 -27.44
C GLY A 116 18.25 -1.94 -27.08
N VAL A 117 17.64 -3.09 -27.43
CA VAL A 117 16.24 -3.42 -27.11
C VAL A 117 16.22 -4.67 -26.22
N GLY A 118 15.62 -4.55 -25.03
CA GLY A 118 15.34 -5.68 -24.15
C GLY A 118 13.92 -6.17 -24.37
N LEU A 119 13.73 -7.46 -24.66
CA LEU A 119 12.42 -8.09 -24.82
C LEU A 119 12.14 -9.01 -23.62
N LEU A 120 11.10 -8.71 -22.83
CA LEU A 120 10.70 -9.48 -21.66
C LEU A 120 9.29 -10.08 -21.86
N ASN A 121 9.17 -11.38 -21.59
CA ASN A 121 7.91 -12.16 -21.64
C ASN A 121 7.25 -12.26 -23.04
N PHE A 122 8.05 -12.28 -24.11
CA PHE A 122 7.60 -12.54 -25.48
C PHE A 122 7.94 -13.97 -25.91
N ASN A 123 7.11 -14.58 -26.75
CA ASN A 123 7.43 -15.88 -27.32
C ASN A 123 8.50 -15.79 -28.43
N MET A 124 9.07 -16.91 -28.86
CA MET A 124 10.15 -16.92 -29.84
C MET A 124 9.78 -16.28 -31.19
N THR A 125 8.54 -16.46 -31.67
CA THR A 125 8.09 -15.89 -32.95
C THR A 125 7.87 -14.38 -32.87
N GLU A 126 7.32 -13.87 -31.77
CA GLU A 126 7.21 -12.42 -31.49
C GLU A 126 8.58 -11.76 -31.39
N ASN A 127 9.56 -12.43 -30.78
CA ASN A 127 10.95 -11.94 -30.71
C ASN A 127 11.58 -11.77 -32.10
N ASP A 128 11.24 -12.61 -33.07
CA ASP A 128 11.74 -12.47 -34.44
C ASP A 128 11.04 -11.36 -35.23
N ILE A 129 9.75 -11.12 -34.99
CA ILE A 129 9.05 -9.97 -35.59
C ILE A 129 9.60 -8.65 -35.03
N TRP A 130 9.90 -8.56 -33.73
CA TRP A 130 10.57 -7.39 -33.15
C TRP A 130 11.92 -7.08 -33.81
N LYS A 131 12.74 -8.11 -34.11
CA LYS A 131 14.00 -7.94 -34.87
C LYS A 131 13.77 -7.38 -36.27
N GLN A 132 12.70 -7.78 -36.96
CA GLN A 132 12.33 -7.23 -38.27
C GLN A 132 11.80 -5.79 -38.16
N PHE A 133 11.15 -5.44 -37.06
CA PHE A 133 10.55 -4.13 -36.83
C PHE A 133 11.58 -3.05 -36.42
N LEU A 134 12.63 -3.42 -35.68
CA LEU A 134 13.75 -2.53 -35.29
C LEU A 134 15.13 -3.06 -35.76
N PRO A 135 15.36 -3.28 -37.06
CA PRO A 135 16.51 -4.05 -37.55
C PRO A 135 17.90 -3.45 -37.21
N ASN A 136 17.95 -2.14 -36.94
CA ASN A 136 19.17 -1.43 -36.55
C ASN A 136 19.55 -1.61 -35.07
N ALA A 137 18.62 -2.13 -34.24
CA ALA A 137 18.82 -2.27 -32.81
C ALA A 137 19.22 -3.70 -32.41
N LYS A 138 20.10 -3.81 -31.41
CA LYS A 138 20.50 -5.09 -30.85
C LYS A 138 19.45 -5.59 -29.85
N HIS A 139 18.76 -6.65 -30.25
CA HIS A 139 17.77 -7.31 -29.42
C HIS A 139 18.41 -8.27 -28.41
N ILE A 140 17.93 -8.21 -27.17
CA ILE A 140 18.31 -9.12 -26.07
C ILE A 140 17.01 -9.70 -25.51
N HIS A 141 16.87 -11.02 -25.59
CA HIS A 141 15.79 -11.72 -24.89
C HIS A 141 16.13 -11.78 -23.40
N LEU A 142 15.25 -11.24 -22.56
CA LEU A 142 15.40 -11.16 -21.12
C LEU A 142 14.70 -12.36 -20.48
N HIS A 143 15.46 -13.23 -19.82
CA HIS A 143 14.91 -14.37 -19.10
C HIS A 143 14.71 -14.01 -17.63
N LEU A 144 13.49 -14.20 -17.14
CA LEU A 144 13.08 -14.03 -15.75
C LEU A 144 12.61 -15.39 -15.22
N ASP A 145 13.20 -15.86 -14.14
CA ASP A 145 12.68 -17.01 -13.39
C ASP A 145 11.30 -16.66 -12.81
N HIS A 146 10.35 -17.60 -12.88
CA HIS A 146 9.02 -17.38 -12.31
C HIS A 146 9.09 -17.37 -10.76
N ALA A 147 8.28 -16.52 -10.14
CA ALA A 147 8.03 -16.58 -8.69
C ALA A 147 7.52 -17.97 -8.27
N GLU A 148 7.73 -18.39 -7.04
CA GLU A 148 7.22 -19.68 -6.56
C GLU A 148 5.68 -19.73 -6.59
N GLU A 149 5.12 -20.94 -6.68
CA GLU A 149 3.66 -21.16 -6.67
C GLU A 149 3.03 -20.81 -5.31
N SER A 150 3.82 -20.89 -4.24
CA SER A 150 3.51 -20.46 -2.87
C SER A 150 3.25 -18.95 -2.74
N VAL A 151 3.88 -18.13 -3.60
CA VAL A 151 3.75 -16.66 -3.54
C VAL A 151 2.42 -16.24 -4.18
N THR A 152 1.51 -15.80 -3.32
CA THR A 152 0.19 -15.28 -3.67
C THR A 152 0.13 -13.76 -3.44
N TRP A 153 -0.97 -13.13 -3.84
CA TRP A 153 -1.18 -11.72 -3.53
C TRP A 153 -1.28 -11.48 -2.01
N ASN A 154 -1.93 -12.38 -1.27
CA ASN A 154 -2.15 -12.25 0.17
C ASN A 154 -0.86 -12.47 0.98
N THR A 155 0.12 -13.21 0.46
CA THR A 155 1.44 -13.32 1.10
C THR A 155 2.32 -12.09 0.85
N LEU A 156 2.03 -11.28 -0.17
CA LEU A 156 2.71 -10.00 -0.43
C LEU A 156 1.99 -8.81 0.21
N TYR A 157 0.65 -8.90 0.32
CA TYR A 157 -0.20 -7.88 0.93
C TYR A 157 -1.17 -8.55 1.92
N PRO A 158 -0.67 -9.00 3.08
CA PRO A 158 -1.51 -9.53 4.15
C PRO A 158 -2.41 -8.42 4.71
N GLU A 159 -3.50 -8.83 5.37
CA GLU A 159 -4.43 -7.89 6.03
C GLU A 159 -3.85 -7.30 7.33
N TRP A 160 -2.95 -8.03 7.99
CA TRP A 160 -2.28 -7.64 9.23
C TRP A 160 -0.83 -8.16 9.25
N ILE A 161 0.06 -7.42 9.90
CA ILE A 161 1.41 -7.82 10.28
C ILE A 161 1.67 -7.33 11.71
N ASP A 162 2.67 -7.92 12.37
CA ASP A 162 3.21 -7.39 13.61
C ASP A 162 4.03 -6.10 13.32
N GLU A 163 3.36 -4.96 13.36
CA GLU A 163 4.00 -3.64 13.15
C GLU A 163 4.88 -3.23 14.34
N GLU A 164 4.62 -3.76 15.55
CA GLU A 164 5.36 -3.44 16.77
C GLU A 164 6.59 -4.36 16.96
N GLN A 165 6.69 -5.44 16.19
CA GLN A 165 7.75 -6.45 16.22
C GLN A 165 7.94 -7.06 17.62
N GLU A 166 6.82 -7.30 18.33
CA GLU A 166 6.81 -7.94 19.65
C GLU A 166 7.08 -9.45 19.56
N ASP A 167 6.50 -10.12 18.57
CA ASP A 167 6.57 -11.57 18.37
C ASP A 167 7.48 -11.95 17.17
N GLU A 168 7.25 -11.34 16.00
CA GLU A 168 7.95 -11.69 14.75
C GLU A 168 8.37 -10.46 13.95
N VAL A 169 9.50 -10.56 13.24
CA VAL A 169 9.92 -9.51 12.28
C VAL A 169 9.23 -9.76 10.93
N PRO A 170 8.26 -8.93 10.51
CA PRO A 170 7.54 -9.12 9.25
C PRO A 170 8.50 -9.01 8.06
N SER A 171 8.46 -10.00 7.17
CA SER A 171 9.32 -10.08 5.98
C SER A 171 8.57 -10.58 4.75
N CYS A 172 8.95 -10.06 3.58
CA CYS A 172 8.29 -10.42 2.33
C CYS A 172 8.95 -11.61 1.60
N PRO A 173 8.17 -12.52 0.99
CA PRO A 173 8.68 -13.53 0.09
C PRO A 173 9.53 -12.95 -1.06
N SER A 174 10.72 -13.51 -1.29
CA SER A 174 11.64 -13.01 -2.32
C SER A 174 11.17 -13.34 -3.73
N LEU A 175 11.09 -12.33 -4.61
CA LEU A 175 10.87 -12.52 -6.04
C LEU A 175 12.20 -12.68 -6.81
N PRO A 176 12.33 -13.61 -7.77
CA PRO A 176 13.55 -13.79 -8.56
C PRO A 176 13.98 -12.53 -9.33
N LYS A 177 15.22 -12.07 -9.15
CA LYS A 177 15.68 -10.85 -9.83
C LYS A 177 16.18 -11.14 -11.24
N LEU A 178 15.83 -10.27 -12.19
CA LEU A 178 16.33 -10.33 -13.56
C LEU A 178 17.84 -10.07 -13.61
N GLU A 179 18.59 -10.89 -14.36
CA GLU A 179 20.01 -10.60 -14.62
C GLU A 179 20.16 -9.34 -15.49
N VAL A 180 20.92 -8.36 -14.99
CA VAL A 180 21.21 -7.13 -15.74
C VAL A 180 22.22 -7.43 -16.86
N PRO A 181 21.86 -7.24 -18.15
CA PRO A 181 22.76 -7.51 -19.25
C PRO A 181 23.93 -6.51 -19.24
N ARG A 182 25.13 -6.98 -19.58
CA ARG A 182 26.34 -6.13 -19.72
C ARG A 182 26.25 -5.08 -20.83
N LYS A 183 25.21 -5.13 -21.67
CA LYS A 183 24.97 -4.23 -22.81
C LYS A 183 23.91 -3.22 -22.40
N ARG A 184 24.09 -1.97 -22.81
CA ARG A 184 23.11 -0.90 -22.58
C ARG A 184 21.83 -1.19 -23.37
N LEU A 185 20.70 -0.80 -22.78
CA LEU A 185 19.37 -0.90 -23.34
C LEU A 185 18.76 0.50 -23.33
N ASP A 186 18.35 1.00 -24.49
CA ASP A 186 17.66 2.28 -24.62
C ASP A 186 16.15 2.09 -24.47
N LEU A 187 15.64 0.92 -24.92
CA LEU A 187 14.24 0.54 -24.85
C LEU A 187 14.07 -0.85 -24.21
N ILE A 188 13.20 -0.95 -23.21
CA ILE A 188 12.78 -2.21 -22.58
C ILE A 188 11.31 -2.42 -22.93
N ILE A 189 11.00 -3.53 -23.59
CA ILE A 189 9.66 -3.90 -24.05
C ILE A 189 9.19 -5.10 -23.23
N VAL A 190 8.00 -4.99 -22.66
CA VAL A 190 7.45 -5.98 -21.72
C VAL A 190 6.03 -6.34 -22.11
N LYS A 191 5.78 -7.63 -22.36
CA LYS A 191 4.42 -8.14 -22.55
C LYS A 191 3.84 -8.50 -21.18
N LEU A 192 2.77 -7.82 -20.74
CA LEU A 192 2.16 -8.12 -19.44
C LEU A 192 0.92 -9.00 -19.58
N PRO A 193 0.71 -9.99 -18.70
CA PRO A 193 -0.57 -10.69 -18.60
C PRO A 193 -1.67 -9.70 -18.19
N CYS A 194 -2.87 -9.94 -18.68
CA CYS A 194 -4.08 -9.18 -18.39
C CYS A 194 -5.24 -10.18 -18.42
N ARG A 195 -5.57 -10.72 -17.25
CA ARG A 195 -6.70 -11.64 -17.06
C ARG A 195 -7.97 -10.80 -16.95
N ASN A 196 -9.05 -11.19 -17.64
CA ASN A 196 -10.32 -10.45 -17.66
C ASN A 196 -11.15 -10.69 -16.37
N GLU A 197 -10.50 -10.58 -15.22
CA GLU A 197 -11.08 -10.77 -13.90
C GLU A 197 -11.11 -9.42 -13.16
N ALA A 198 -12.05 -9.26 -12.22
CA ALA A 198 -12.18 -8.02 -11.43
C ALA A 198 -10.90 -7.64 -10.66
N ASN A 199 -10.03 -8.63 -10.39
CA ASN A 199 -8.79 -8.50 -9.63
C ASN A 199 -7.52 -8.48 -10.49
N TRP A 200 -7.58 -8.10 -11.77
CA TRP A 200 -6.39 -8.06 -12.66
C TRP A 200 -5.21 -7.23 -12.13
N SER A 201 -5.47 -6.28 -11.23
CA SER A 201 -4.46 -5.44 -10.56
C SER A 201 -3.73 -6.19 -9.43
N ARG A 202 -4.33 -7.25 -8.89
CA ARG A 202 -3.82 -8.09 -7.79
C ARG A 202 -3.20 -9.39 -8.31
N ASP A 203 -2.31 -9.27 -9.30
CA ASP A 203 -1.65 -10.41 -9.96
C ASP A 203 -0.12 -10.39 -9.72
N VAL A 204 0.39 -11.48 -9.14
CA VAL A 204 1.81 -11.61 -8.74
C VAL A 204 2.75 -11.61 -9.95
N ALA A 205 2.39 -12.27 -11.05
CA ALA A 205 3.24 -12.31 -12.24
C ALA A 205 3.28 -10.95 -12.94
N ARG A 206 2.15 -10.25 -13.00
CA ARG A 206 2.05 -8.88 -13.50
C ARG A 206 2.86 -7.91 -12.65
N LEU A 207 2.80 -8.00 -11.32
CA LEU A 207 3.64 -7.23 -10.40
C LEU A 207 5.12 -7.54 -10.63
N HIS A 208 5.48 -8.82 -10.66
CA HIS A 208 6.85 -9.28 -10.80
C HIS A 208 7.51 -8.83 -12.11
N LEU A 209 6.83 -8.96 -13.25
CA LEU A 209 7.31 -8.49 -14.55
C LEU A 209 7.57 -6.97 -14.58
N GLN A 210 6.74 -6.20 -13.87
CA GLN A 210 6.89 -4.73 -13.76
C GLN A 210 8.03 -4.34 -12.82
N LEU A 211 8.23 -5.04 -11.70
CA LEU A 211 9.39 -4.87 -10.82
C LEU A 211 10.69 -5.24 -11.53
N ALA A 212 10.71 -6.34 -12.30
CA ALA A 212 11.87 -6.76 -13.09
C ALA A 212 12.23 -5.71 -14.16
N ALA A 213 11.23 -5.16 -14.86
CA ALA A 213 11.42 -4.11 -15.86
C ALA A 213 11.87 -2.78 -15.22
N ALA A 214 11.30 -2.41 -14.08
CA ALA A 214 11.69 -1.24 -13.31
C ALA A 214 13.14 -1.36 -12.81
N GLY A 215 13.51 -2.51 -12.23
CA GLY A 215 14.87 -2.81 -11.76
C GLY A 215 15.89 -2.77 -12.89
N LEU A 216 15.53 -3.31 -14.06
CA LEU A 216 16.38 -3.24 -15.25
C LEU A 216 16.58 -1.79 -15.73
N ALA A 217 15.52 -0.98 -15.80
CA ALA A 217 15.63 0.44 -16.16
C ALA A 217 16.48 1.22 -15.13
N ALA A 218 16.22 1.01 -13.85
CA ALA A 218 16.95 1.62 -12.73
C ALA A 218 18.45 1.24 -12.70
N SER A 219 18.81 0.06 -13.20
CA SER A 219 20.21 -0.40 -13.28
C SER A 219 21.09 0.39 -14.26
N ALA A 220 20.48 1.15 -15.19
CA ALA A 220 21.22 2.01 -16.11
C ALA A 220 22.02 3.07 -15.36
N LYS A 221 23.29 3.28 -15.75
CA LYS A 221 24.21 4.20 -15.08
C LYS A 221 24.20 5.59 -15.72
N GLY A 222 24.25 6.63 -14.88
CA GLY A 222 24.31 8.04 -15.28
C GLY A 222 22.98 8.59 -15.80
N TYR A 223 23.04 9.73 -16.50
CA TYR A 223 21.88 10.42 -17.11
C TYR A 223 21.35 9.74 -18.39
N HIS A 224 21.58 8.44 -18.55
CA HIS A 224 21.13 7.71 -19.73
C HIS A 224 19.62 7.46 -19.63
N GLN A 225 18.87 7.98 -20.59
CA GLN A 225 17.41 7.85 -20.62
C GLN A 225 17.02 6.47 -21.16
N VAL A 226 16.38 5.65 -20.32
CA VAL A 226 15.76 4.38 -20.72
C VAL A 226 14.26 4.57 -20.87
N GLN A 227 13.67 3.96 -21.90
CA GLN A 227 12.23 3.97 -22.15
C GLN A 227 11.62 2.58 -21.90
N LEU A 228 10.37 2.56 -21.42
CA LEU A 228 9.63 1.34 -21.11
C LEU A 228 8.35 1.26 -21.95
N LEU A 229 8.22 0.20 -22.75
CA LEU A 229 7.03 -0.08 -23.56
C LEU A 229 6.30 -1.31 -23.01
N PHE A 230 5.14 -1.10 -22.40
CA PHE A 230 4.27 -2.20 -21.96
C PHE A 230 3.23 -2.51 -23.03
N VAL A 231 3.12 -3.79 -23.41
CA VAL A 231 2.09 -4.30 -24.32
C VAL A 231 1.05 -5.04 -23.48
N THR A 232 -0.09 -4.38 -23.22
CA THR A 232 -1.18 -4.90 -22.37
C THR A 232 -2.45 -4.03 -22.43
N LYS A 233 -3.64 -4.64 -22.32
CA LYS A 233 -4.91 -3.88 -22.17
C LYS A 233 -5.08 -3.28 -20.78
N CYS A 234 -4.65 -4.00 -19.75
CA CYS A 234 -4.74 -3.61 -18.35
C CYS A 234 -3.77 -2.46 -18.03
N PHE A 235 -4.16 -1.52 -17.16
CA PHE A 235 -3.34 -0.37 -16.80
C PHE A 235 -2.05 -0.79 -16.06
N PRO A 236 -0.84 -0.34 -16.45
CA PRO A 236 0.39 -0.57 -15.69
C PRO A 236 0.31 0.00 -14.26
N LEU A 237 1.17 -0.47 -13.36
CA LEU A 237 1.16 -0.09 -11.95
C LEU A 237 1.48 1.41 -11.77
N PRO A 238 0.52 2.25 -11.34
CA PRO A 238 0.72 3.70 -11.25
C PRO A 238 1.79 4.09 -10.22
N ASN A 239 2.01 3.24 -9.21
CA ASN A 239 3.02 3.47 -8.18
C ASN A 239 4.45 3.42 -8.75
N LEU A 240 4.71 2.59 -9.76
CA LEU A 240 6.01 2.48 -10.46
C LEU A 240 6.07 3.33 -11.73
N PHE A 241 4.96 3.45 -12.46
CA PHE A 241 4.88 4.11 -13.76
C PHE A 241 3.75 5.14 -13.74
N SER A 242 4.08 6.36 -13.35
CA SER A 242 3.06 7.39 -13.13
C SER A 242 2.50 7.95 -14.44
N CYS A 243 1.28 8.50 -14.40
CA CYS A 243 0.73 9.22 -15.55
C CYS A 243 1.55 10.45 -15.96
N LYS A 244 2.37 11.01 -15.04
CA LYS A 244 3.31 12.11 -15.30
C LYS A 244 4.46 11.65 -16.24
N GLU A 245 4.76 10.35 -16.28
CA GLU A 245 5.86 9.75 -17.07
C GLU A 245 5.37 9.04 -18.34
N LEU A 246 4.06 8.96 -18.57
CA LEU A 246 3.45 8.37 -19.76
C LEU A 246 3.67 9.30 -20.97
N VAL A 247 4.47 8.85 -21.94
CA VAL A 247 4.74 9.59 -23.19
C VAL A 247 3.55 9.47 -24.14
N VAL A 248 3.06 8.24 -24.34
CA VAL A 248 1.92 7.97 -25.24
C VAL A 248 1.28 6.63 -24.91
N ARG A 249 -0.04 6.56 -25.11
CA ARG A 249 -0.82 5.33 -25.17
C ARG A 249 -1.50 5.21 -26.53
N LYS A 250 -1.33 4.08 -27.21
CA LYS A 250 -2.08 3.70 -28.41
C LYS A 250 -2.61 2.29 -28.21
N GLY A 251 -3.92 2.16 -27.97
CA GLY A 251 -4.58 0.89 -27.66
C GLY A 251 -3.94 0.16 -26.48
N SER A 252 -3.24 -0.93 -26.80
CA SER A 252 -2.51 -1.84 -25.90
C SER A 252 -1.05 -1.43 -25.65
N ALA A 253 -0.50 -0.51 -26.44
CA ALA A 253 0.88 -0.01 -26.30
C ALA A 253 0.93 1.19 -25.34
N TRP A 254 1.70 1.06 -24.25
CA TRP A 254 1.94 2.12 -23.26
C TRP A 254 3.43 2.44 -23.19
N LEU A 255 3.82 3.65 -23.60
CA LEU A 255 5.20 4.09 -23.58
C LEU A 255 5.46 5.05 -22.41
N TYR A 256 6.41 4.71 -21.55
CA TYR A 256 6.85 5.53 -20.43
C TYR A 256 8.30 6.00 -20.58
N LYS A 257 8.56 7.20 -20.07
CA LYS A 257 9.89 7.78 -19.83
C LYS A 257 10.05 8.00 -18.31
N PRO A 258 10.43 6.95 -17.55
CA PRO A 258 10.50 7.03 -16.09
C PRO A 258 11.65 7.95 -15.63
N ASN A 259 11.47 8.57 -14.46
CA ASN A 259 12.58 9.19 -13.73
C ASN A 259 13.37 8.09 -12.99
N LEU A 260 14.56 7.77 -13.48
CA LEU A 260 15.38 6.68 -12.94
C LEU A 260 15.84 6.90 -11.49
N ASN A 261 15.85 8.13 -10.97
CA ASN A 261 16.19 8.38 -9.56
C ASN A 261 15.02 7.99 -8.65
N VAL A 262 13.83 8.53 -8.93
CA VAL A 262 12.58 8.19 -8.23
C VAL A 262 12.28 6.68 -8.33
N LEU A 263 12.57 6.07 -9.48
CA LEU A 263 12.39 4.63 -9.67
C LEU A 263 13.37 3.81 -8.80
N ARG A 264 14.62 4.27 -8.60
CA ARG A 264 15.58 3.62 -7.68
C ARG A 264 15.14 3.73 -6.23
N GLU A 265 14.66 4.90 -5.81
CA GLU A 265 14.13 5.11 -4.45
C GLU A 265 12.94 4.17 -4.19
N LYS A 266 11.97 4.10 -5.12
CA LYS A 266 10.81 3.21 -5.00
C LYS A 266 11.17 1.73 -4.99
N LEU A 267 12.27 1.33 -5.64
CA LEU A 267 12.77 -0.06 -5.65
C LEU A 267 13.63 -0.42 -4.42
N GLN A 268 13.92 0.53 -3.53
CA GLN A 268 14.51 0.24 -2.21
C GLN A 268 13.46 -0.12 -1.16
N LEU A 269 12.20 0.22 -1.40
CA LEU A 269 11.08 -0.17 -0.53
C LEU A 269 10.76 -1.66 -0.67
N PRO A 270 10.15 -2.29 0.36
CA PRO A 270 9.65 -3.65 0.26
C PRO A 270 8.61 -3.83 -0.86
N VAL A 271 8.52 -5.05 -1.38
CA VAL A 271 7.63 -5.39 -2.51
C VAL A 271 6.14 -5.25 -2.15
N GLY A 272 5.78 -5.47 -0.89
CA GLY A 272 4.41 -5.33 -0.40
C GLY A 272 4.34 -5.09 1.10
N SER A 273 3.14 -5.11 1.68
CA SER A 273 2.90 -4.80 3.10
C SER A 273 3.23 -5.94 4.06
N CYS A 274 3.82 -7.03 3.58
CA CYS A 274 4.41 -8.10 4.39
C CYS A 274 5.68 -7.71 5.16
N GLU A 275 6.22 -6.49 4.95
CA GLU A 275 7.48 -6.03 5.53
C GLU A 275 7.42 -4.51 5.75
N LEU A 276 7.94 -4.04 6.89
CA LEU A 276 7.87 -2.62 7.24
C LEU A 276 8.81 -1.78 6.37
N SER A 277 8.26 -0.77 5.70
CA SER A 277 9.03 0.18 4.89
C SER A 277 9.94 1.12 5.70
N VAL A 278 9.71 1.23 7.01
CA VAL A 278 10.52 2.01 7.96
C VAL A 278 10.87 1.09 9.15
N PRO A 279 12.15 0.91 9.50
CA PRO A 279 12.52 0.13 10.68
C PRO A 279 12.14 0.87 11.97
N LEU A 280 11.67 0.15 12.98
CA LEU A 280 11.27 0.71 14.30
C LEU A 280 12.37 1.55 14.95
N LYS A 281 13.63 1.17 14.73
CA LYS A 281 14.78 2.06 14.99
C LYS A 281 14.98 2.94 13.77
N ALA A 282 14.25 4.05 13.73
CA ALA A 282 14.62 5.17 12.88
C ALA A 282 16.10 5.46 13.11
N ARG A 283 16.85 5.66 12.02
CA ARG A 283 18.14 6.30 12.16
C ARG A 283 17.85 7.76 12.45
N ASP A 284 18.56 8.32 13.43
CA ASP A 284 18.68 9.77 13.62
C ASP A 284 19.55 10.34 12.47
N GLU A 285 19.13 10.13 11.23
CA GLU A 285 19.68 10.82 10.07
C GLU A 285 19.16 12.26 10.12
N ASP A 286 20.09 13.20 10.21
CA ASP A 286 19.79 14.62 10.38
C ASP A 286 19.21 15.20 9.07
N TYR A 287 17.88 15.11 8.90
CA TYR A 287 17.12 15.66 7.76
C TYR A 287 17.19 17.21 7.66
N SER A 288 18.03 17.85 8.45
CA SER A 288 18.24 19.31 8.55
C SER A 288 18.94 19.94 7.33
N GLN A 289 19.57 19.16 6.44
CA GLN A 289 20.50 19.73 5.43
C GLN A 289 19.94 20.02 4.03
N ASN A 290 18.71 19.65 3.70
CA ASN A 290 18.07 20.06 2.43
C ASN A 290 17.01 21.15 2.66
N VAL A 291 17.21 22.29 1.99
CA VAL A 291 16.27 23.43 1.96
C VAL A 291 15.13 23.13 0.96
N ASN A 292 14.43 22.03 1.20
CA ASN A 292 13.20 21.68 0.49
C ASN A 292 12.03 22.51 1.04
N ARG A 293 11.09 22.91 0.17
CA ARG A 293 9.87 23.60 0.60
C ARG A 293 8.91 22.55 1.13
N GLU A 294 8.93 22.34 2.44
CA GLU A 294 8.23 21.23 3.11
C GLU A 294 7.27 21.73 4.19
N ALA A 295 6.05 21.17 4.19
CA ALA A 295 5.01 21.53 5.15
C ALA A 295 4.22 20.32 5.65
N TYR A 296 3.72 20.44 6.88
CA TYR A 296 2.55 19.69 7.32
C TYR A 296 1.29 20.38 6.79
N ALA A 297 0.39 19.61 6.21
CA ALA A 297 -0.85 20.09 5.64
C ALA A 297 -2.07 19.48 6.34
N THR A 298 -3.09 20.27 6.64
CA THR A 298 -4.40 19.76 7.08
C THR A 298 -5.55 20.49 6.37
N ILE A 299 -6.77 19.98 6.50
CA ILE A 299 -7.97 20.53 5.82
C ILE A 299 -9.23 20.45 6.66
N LEU A 300 -9.83 21.61 6.90
CA LEU A 300 -11.16 21.73 7.50
C LEU A 300 -12.21 21.77 6.39
N HIS A 301 -13.04 20.74 6.34
CA HIS A 301 -14.10 20.53 5.33
C HIS A 301 -15.50 20.41 5.95
N SER A 302 -15.55 20.50 7.28
CA SER A 302 -16.70 20.34 8.18
C SER A 302 -16.58 21.38 9.30
N ALA A 303 -17.66 21.59 10.04
CA ALA A 303 -17.85 22.69 11.01
C ALA A 303 -16.68 22.99 11.97
N ASP A 304 -16.73 24.22 12.51
CA ASP A 304 -15.88 24.81 13.56
C ASP A 304 -15.34 23.86 14.65
N VAL A 305 -16.09 22.82 15.02
CA VAL A 305 -15.67 21.71 15.90
C VAL A 305 -14.23 21.21 15.63
N TYR A 306 -13.81 21.12 14.36
CA TYR A 306 -12.47 20.63 14.00
C TYR A 306 -11.33 21.67 14.15
N VAL A 307 -11.65 22.94 14.41
CA VAL A 307 -10.64 24.00 14.62
C VAL A 307 -9.78 23.69 15.85
N CYS A 308 -10.39 23.23 16.94
CA CYS A 308 -9.67 22.78 18.14
C CYS A 308 -8.73 21.60 17.84
N GLY A 309 -9.15 20.67 16.98
CA GLY A 309 -8.32 19.56 16.51
C GLY A 309 -7.09 20.05 15.74
N ALA A 310 -7.29 20.92 14.76
CA ALA A 310 -6.18 21.51 14.00
C ALA A 310 -5.20 22.34 14.86
N ILE A 311 -5.70 23.12 15.84
CA ILE A 311 -4.85 23.83 16.81
C ILE A 311 -4.03 22.83 17.63
N THR A 312 -4.65 21.75 18.10
CA THR A 312 -3.98 20.68 18.86
C THR A 312 -2.91 19.97 18.01
N ALA A 313 -3.22 19.66 16.75
CA ALA A 313 -2.29 19.06 15.81
C ALA A 313 -1.04 19.94 15.60
N ALA A 314 -1.22 21.24 15.32
CA ALA A 314 -0.11 22.20 15.21
C ALA A 314 0.77 22.25 16.46
N GLN A 315 0.15 22.35 17.64
CA GLN A 315 0.88 22.34 18.91
C GLN A 315 1.66 21.04 19.09
N SER A 316 1.07 19.89 18.77
CA SER A 316 1.75 18.59 18.88
C SER A 316 2.95 18.45 17.94
N ILE A 317 2.84 18.93 16.69
CA ILE A 317 3.94 18.95 15.72
C ILE A 317 5.10 19.84 16.21
N ARG A 318 4.79 20.99 16.82
CA ARG A 318 5.79 21.90 17.42
C ARG A 318 6.41 21.34 18.69
N MET A 319 5.62 20.69 19.56
CA MET A 319 6.11 20.00 20.76
C MET A 319 6.99 18.80 20.43
N ALA A 320 6.73 18.12 19.32
CA ALA A 320 7.59 17.10 18.72
C ALA A 320 8.86 17.67 18.06
N GLY A 321 9.08 18.98 18.12
CA GLY A 321 10.32 19.64 17.68
C GLY A 321 10.41 19.97 16.19
N SER A 322 9.36 19.74 15.40
CA SER A 322 9.41 20.06 13.97
C SER A 322 9.40 21.57 13.71
N THR A 323 10.27 22.03 12.81
CA THR A 323 10.38 23.42 12.36
C THR A 323 9.71 23.69 11.00
N ARG A 324 9.17 22.65 10.35
CA ARG A 324 8.56 22.72 9.00
C ARG A 324 7.34 23.65 8.97
N ASP A 325 6.94 24.08 7.78
CA ASP A 325 5.76 24.93 7.64
C ASP A 325 4.48 24.18 8.05
N LEU A 326 3.49 24.92 8.54
CA LEU A 326 2.15 24.42 8.83
C LEU A 326 1.18 25.12 7.88
N VAL A 327 0.45 24.38 7.06
CA VAL A 327 -0.53 24.93 6.10
C VAL A 327 -1.90 24.31 6.34
N ILE A 328 -2.93 25.14 6.46
CA ILE A 328 -4.32 24.67 6.61
C ILE A 328 -5.19 25.16 5.48
N LEU A 329 -5.90 24.22 4.86
CA LEU A 329 -6.94 24.51 3.89
C LEU A 329 -8.27 24.67 4.64
N VAL A 330 -8.94 25.81 4.45
CA VAL A 330 -10.26 26.11 5.04
C VAL A 330 -11.20 26.61 3.95
N ASP A 331 -12.51 26.56 4.19
CA ASP A 331 -13.49 27.18 3.30
C ASP A 331 -14.10 28.45 3.91
N GLU A 332 -15.05 29.05 3.20
CA GLU A 332 -15.80 30.25 3.62
C GLU A 332 -16.73 30.04 4.83
N THR A 333 -16.87 28.81 5.34
CA THR A 333 -17.71 28.52 6.52
C THR A 333 -16.97 28.69 7.85
N ILE A 334 -15.63 28.77 7.81
CA ILE A 334 -14.80 29.03 8.99
C ILE A 334 -14.75 30.54 9.25
N SER A 335 -15.25 30.97 10.41
CA SER A 335 -15.32 32.39 10.78
C SER A 335 -13.96 33.01 11.05
N GLU A 336 -13.85 34.35 10.94
CA GLU A 336 -12.62 35.10 11.21
C GLU A 336 -12.04 34.84 12.61
N TYR A 337 -12.90 34.63 13.61
CA TYR A 337 -12.49 34.24 14.97
C TYR A 337 -11.71 32.91 14.97
N HIS A 338 -12.20 31.91 14.22
CA HIS A 338 -11.53 30.61 14.09
C HIS A 338 -10.27 30.70 13.22
N ILE A 339 -10.29 31.50 12.14
CA ILE A 339 -9.10 31.79 11.31
C ILE A 339 -7.99 32.39 12.18
N SER A 340 -8.29 33.42 12.97
CA SER A 340 -7.32 34.04 13.87
C SER A 340 -6.75 33.04 14.90
N GLY A 341 -7.58 32.14 15.43
CA GLY A 341 -7.13 31.06 16.30
C GLY A 341 -6.17 30.07 15.63
N LEU A 342 -6.40 29.75 14.35
CA LEU A 342 -5.51 28.90 13.55
C LEU A 342 -4.17 29.60 13.25
N GLU A 343 -4.20 30.88 12.87
CA GLU A 343 -3.01 31.70 12.62
C GLU A 343 -2.14 31.83 13.88
N LEU A 344 -2.76 32.06 15.05
CA LEU A 344 -2.07 32.11 16.35
C LEU A 344 -1.47 30.76 16.76
N ALA A 345 -2.03 29.64 16.30
CA ALA A 345 -1.43 28.31 16.45
C ALA A 345 -0.27 28.05 15.47
N GLY A 346 0.00 28.98 14.54
CA GLY A 346 1.09 28.92 13.57
C GLY A 346 0.69 28.36 12.20
N TRP A 347 -0.60 28.15 11.92
CA TRP A 347 -1.05 27.71 10.60
C TRP A 347 -1.04 28.86 9.58
N LYS A 348 -0.47 28.62 8.41
CA LYS A 348 -0.67 29.43 7.20
C LYS A 348 -2.03 29.06 6.59
N VAL A 349 -3.04 29.88 6.83
CA VAL A 349 -4.42 29.63 6.38
C VAL A 349 -4.57 29.88 4.88
N ARG A 350 -5.29 28.99 4.18
CA ARG A 350 -5.63 29.13 2.76
C ARG A 350 -7.10 28.82 2.52
N THR A 351 -7.83 29.81 2.02
CA THR A 351 -9.22 29.63 1.59
C THR A 351 -9.29 28.81 0.30
N ILE A 352 -10.11 27.76 0.30
CA ILE A 352 -10.37 26.88 -0.83
C ILE A 352 -11.86 26.80 -1.13
N GLN A 353 -12.19 26.56 -2.40
CA GLN A 353 -13.53 26.12 -2.77
C GLN A 353 -13.65 24.62 -2.53
N ARG A 354 -14.60 24.22 -1.66
CA ARG A 354 -14.93 22.81 -1.39
C ARG A 354 -15.25 22.04 -2.67
N ILE A 355 -14.95 20.74 -2.64
CA ILE A 355 -15.31 19.79 -3.70
C ILE A 355 -16.31 18.80 -3.10
N ARG A 356 -17.55 18.81 -3.60
CA ARG A 356 -18.58 17.84 -3.19
C ARG A 356 -18.26 16.46 -3.76
N ASN A 357 -18.32 15.43 -2.93
CA ASN A 357 -18.34 14.05 -3.36
C ASN A 357 -19.68 13.76 -4.07
N PRO A 358 -19.70 13.47 -5.38
CA PRO A 358 -20.95 13.25 -6.12
C PRO A 358 -21.67 11.94 -5.73
N LYS A 359 -20.99 11.04 -5.01
CA LYS A 359 -21.56 9.78 -4.50
C LYS A 359 -22.03 9.87 -3.04
N ALA A 360 -21.77 10.97 -2.35
CA ALA A 360 -22.25 11.16 -0.99
C ALA A 360 -23.72 11.59 -0.97
N GLU A 361 -24.46 11.03 -0.02
CA GLU A 361 -25.76 11.54 0.39
C GLU A 361 -25.63 12.99 0.86
N LYS A 362 -26.73 13.74 0.78
CA LYS A 362 -26.74 15.15 1.21
C LYS A 362 -26.58 15.23 2.73
N ASP A 363 -25.80 16.20 3.20
CA ASP A 363 -25.54 16.46 4.62
C ASP A 363 -24.82 15.29 5.34
N ALA A 364 -24.27 14.31 4.60
CA ALA A 364 -23.48 13.21 5.15
C ALA A 364 -22.06 13.69 5.55
N TYR A 365 -21.46 13.06 6.58
CA TYR A 365 -20.13 13.45 7.09
C TYR A 365 -19.02 13.43 6.02
N ASN A 366 -19.18 12.60 4.97
CA ASN A 366 -18.26 12.45 3.86
C ASN A 366 -18.65 13.26 2.60
N GLU A 367 -19.64 14.15 2.68
CA GLU A 367 -20.12 14.94 1.54
C GLU A 367 -19.03 15.83 0.94
N TRP A 368 -18.12 16.32 1.76
CA TRP A 368 -17.08 17.28 1.37
C TRP A 368 -15.66 16.71 1.38
N ASN A 369 -15.52 15.39 1.58
CA ASN A 369 -14.22 14.73 1.72
C ASN A 369 -13.34 14.84 0.46
N TYR A 370 -13.93 15.01 -0.73
CA TYR A 370 -13.19 15.25 -1.97
C TYR A 370 -12.44 16.60 -1.96
N SER A 371 -12.73 17.50 -1.02
CA SER A 371 -11.93 18.71 -0.81
C SER A 371 -10.47 18.37 -0.45
N LYS A 372 -10.16 17.17 0.07
CA LYS A 372 -8.78 16.69 0.25
C LYS A 372 -7.96 16.71 -1.04
N PHE A 373 -8.57 16.62 -2.23
CA PHE A 373 -7.83 16.75 -3.49
C PHE A 373 -7.20 18.14 -3.70
N ARG A 374 -7.62 19.17 -2.95
CA ARG A 374 -6.98 20.49 -2.95
C ARG A 374 -5.54 20.47 -2.41
N LEU A 375 -5.13 19.43 -1.68
CA LEU A 375 -3.76 19.26 -1.18
C LEU A 375 -2.73 19.26 -2.32
N TRP A 376 -3.02 18.61 -3.46
CA TRP A 376 -2.19 18.64 -4.67
C TRP A 376 -2.14 19.99 -5.39
N GLN A 377 -2.76 21.05 -4.85
CA GLN A 377 -2.66 22.41 -5.36
C GLN A 377 -1.69 23.27 -4.53
N LEU A 378 -1.02 22.70 -3.53
CA LEU A 378 0.00 23.36 -2.69
C LEU A 378 1.38 23.39 -3.39
N THR A 379 1.40 23.81 -4.66
CA THR A 379 2.58 23.76 -5.57
C THR A 379 3.74 24.70 -5.20
N ASP A 380 3.57 25.53 -4.17
CA ASP A 380 4.64 26.27 -3.54
C ASP A 380 5.47 25.43 -2.54
N TYR A 381 5.05 24.20 -2.26
CA TYR A 381 5.81 23.17 -1.54
C TYR A 381 6.24 22.05 -2.50
N ASP A 382 7.41 21.49 -2.27
CA ASP A 382 7.94 20.33 -3.01
C ASP A 382 7.36 19.02 -2.46
N LYS A 383 7.06 18.98 -1.16
CA LYS A 383 6.50 17.82 -0.47
C LYS A 383 5.69 18.25 0.75
N ILE A 384 4.58 17.54 0.99
CA ILE A 384 3.75 17.75 2.18
C ILE A 384 3.48 16.43 2.92
N ILE A 385 3.41 16.50 4.24
CA ILE A 385 2.79 15.45 5.06
C ILE A 385 1.37 15.92 5.37
N PHE A 386 0.38 15.29 4.75
CA PHE A 386 -1.01 15.48 5.13
C PHE A 386 -1.30 14.77 6.46
N ILE A 387 -2.00 15.45 7.37
CA ILE A 387 -2.50 14.92 8.64
C ILE A 387 -3.96 15.37 8.82
N ASP A 388 -4.89 14.45 9.07
CA ASP A 388 -6.27 14.79 9.46
C ASP A 388 -6.31 15.52 10.82
N ALA A 389 -7.26 16.44 10.98
CA ALA A 389 -7.34 17.33 12.14
C ALA A 389 -7.72 16.63 13.47
N ASP A 390 -8.00 15.32 13.46
CA ASP A 390 -8.30 14.48 14.62
C ASP A 390 -7.10 13.63 15.09
N LEU A 391 -5.91 13.85 14.53
CA LEU A 391 -4.67 13.16 14.89
C LEU A 391 -3.75 14.00 15.80
N LEU A 392 -2.92 13.30 16.59
CA LEU A 392 -1.98 13.88 17.55
C LEU A 392 -0.57 13.35 17.31
N ILE A 393 0.42 14.24 17.18
CA ILE A 393 1.82 13.86 16.96
C ILE A 393 2.56 13.73 18.30
N LEU A 394 2.97 12.49 18.62
CA LEU A 394 3.61 12.14 19.91
C LEU A 394 5.14 12.17 19.87
N ARG A 395 5.75 12.12 18.68
CA ARG A 395 7.20 12.12 18.42
C ARG A 395 7.47 12.82 17.09
N ASN A 396 8.70 13.24 16.85
CA ASN A 396 9.06 13.84 15.56
C ASN A 396 8.85 12.81 14.42
N ILE A 397 8.17 13.22 13.35
CA ILE A 397 7.93 12.40 12.15
C ILE A 397 8.47 13.07 10.87
N ASP A 398 9.39 14.03 10.99
CA ASP A 398 9.98 14.73 9.85
C ASP A 398 10.76 13.78 8.91
N PHE A 399 11.18 12.60 9.40
CA PHE A 399 11.75 11.54 8.55
C PHE A 399 10.80 11.08 7.44
N LEU A 400 9.48 11.26 7.59
CA LEU A 400 8.50 10.97 6.54
C LEU A 400 8.64 11.90 5.33
N PHE A 401 9.25 13.09 5.46
CA PHE A 401 9.66 13.89 4.30
C PHE A 401 10.74 13.20 3.46
N GLY A 402 11.40 12.14 3.95
CA GLY A 402 12.23 11.26 3.13
C GLY A 402 11.43 10.37 2.14
N MET A 403 10.14 10.11 2.42
CA MET A 403 9.36 9.09 1.70
C MET A 403 8.87 9.55 0.31
N PRO A 404 8.66 8.62 -0.65
CA PRO A 404 8.15 8.93 -1.98
C PRO A 404 6.61 9.08 -2.03
N GLU A 405 6.11 9.79 -3.05
CA GLU A 405 4.66 9.85 -3.32
C GLU A 405 4.16 8.52 -3.97
N ILE A 406 3.05 7.92 -3.51
CA ILE A 406 2.30 8.18 -2.27
C ILE A 406 2.77 7.21 -1.18
N SER A 407 3.01 7.71 0.03
CA SER A 407 3.28 6.88 1.22
C SER A 407 2.22 7.15 2.28
N ALA A 408 1.66 6.09 2.86
CA ALA A 408 0.58 6.12 3.85
C ALA A 408 0.60 4.82 4.67
N THR A 409 -0.04 4.80 5.84
CA THR A 409 -0.13 3.58 6.67
C THR A 409 -1.22 2.61 6.17
N GLY A 410 -1.13 1.33 6.55
CA GLY A 410 -2.12 0.31 6.25
C GLY A 410 -3.51 0.61 6.86
N ASN A 411 -4.52 -0.14 6.45
CA ASN A 411 -5.87 -0.04 7.02
C ASN A 411 -6.63 -1.38 6.95
N ASN A 412 -6.94 -1.85 5.73
CA ASN A 412 -7.59 -3.14 5.53
C ASN A 412 -7.16 -3.75 4.20
N GLY A 413 -6.51 -4.93 4.25
CA GLY A 413 -5.98 -5.60 3.07
C GLY A 413 -5.09 -4.67 2.23
N THR A 414 -5.49 -4.40 0.99
CA THR A 414 -4.71 -3.53 0.08
C THR A 414 -5.11 -2.05 0.15
N LEU A 415 -5.80 -1.61 1.19
CA LEU A 415 -6.22 -0.21 1.38
C LEU A 415 -5.36 0.45 2.45
N PHE A 416 -4.93 1.67 2.20
CA PHE A 416 -4.23 2.52 3.15
C PHE A 416 -5.21 3.45 3.90
N ASN A 417 -4.81 3.95 5.06
CA ASN A 417 -5.53 4.99 5.78
C ASN A 417 -5.16 6.37 5.22
N SER A 418 -6.16 7.18 4.82
CA SER A 418 -5.94 8.51 4.24
C SER A 418 -5.79 9.64 5.27
N GLY A 419 -5.60 9.31 6.55
CA GLY A 419 -5.41 10.25 7.65
C GLY A 419 -3.99 10.77 7.78
N VAL A 420 -2.98 9.98 7.36
CA VAL A 420 -1.59 10.44 7.20
C VAL A 420 -1.08 10.02 5.83
N MET A 421 -0.66 11.00 5.02
CA MET A 421 -0.16 10.74 3.66
C MET A 421 1.00 11.67 3.29
N VAL A 422 2.06 11.12 2.68
CA VAL A 422 3.16 11.90 2.09
C VAL A 422 2.88 12.12 0.61
N LEU A 423 2.75 13.38 0.21
CA LEU A 423 2.33 13.82 -1.13
C LEU A 423 3.36 14.77 -1.77
N TRP A 424 3.44 14.79 -3.11
CA TRP A 424 4.28 15.71 -3.88
C TRP A 424 3.37 16.64 -4.70
N CYS A 425 3.61 17.95 -4.65
CA CYS A 425 2.75 18.97 -5.28
C CYS A 425 3.31 19.46 -6.62
#